data_AF-A0A3E1DEJ5-F1
#
_entry.id   AF-A0A3E1DEJ5-F1
#
_cell.length_a   1.000
_cell.length_b   1.000
_cell.length_c   1.000
_cell.angle_alpha   90.00
_cell.angle_beta   90.00
_cell.angle_gamma   90.00
#
_symmetry.space_group_name_H-M   'P 1'
#
loop_
_entity.id
_entity.type
_entity.pdbx_description
1 polymer ?
#
loop_
_entity_poly.entity_id
_entity_poly.type
_entity_poly.pdbx_seq_one_letter_code
_entity_poly.pdbx_strand_id
1 'polypeptide(L)'
;MMASVRGIYYPNLIACWLITAMLFLFCVIPTVHADDNVQQGDSTRVMEAFEQQASQIKIDRPSTIQKKHLTMFLLGVPLLVLLLITGALGIAMGIYGKQVFVLHMISAGLTVTLAFVHAIVGVIWFYPF
;
A
#
# COMPACT_ATOMS: atom_id res chain seq x y z
N MET A 1 -25.45 -18.85 -37.70
CA MET A 1 -24.03 -19.26 -37.62
C MET A 1 -23.51 -18.78 -36.26
N MET A 2 -23.63 -19.62 -35.23
CA MET A 2 -23.39 -19.26 -33.82
C MET A 2 -21.92 -19.47 -33.46
N ALA A 3 -21.28 -18.42 -32.94
CA ALA A 3 -19.90 -18.45 -32.47
C ALA A 3 -19.80 -19.26 -31.17
N SER A 4 -19.07 -20.38 -31.24
CA SER A 4 -18.67 -21.18 -30.09
C SER A 4 -17.52 -20.49 -29.38
N VAL A 5 -17.82 -19.74 -28.32
CA VAL A 5 -16.83 -19.23 -27.38
C VAL A 5 -16.38 -20.41 -26.51
N ARG A 6 -15.27 -21.04 -26.90
CA ARG A 6 -14.63 -22.07 -26.06
C ARG A 6 -14.01 -21.39 -24.85
N GLY A 7 -14.70 -21.48 -23.71
CA GLY A 7 -14.16 -21.11 -22.41
C GLY A 7 -12.98 -22.01 -22.05
N ILE A 8 -11.76 -21.48 -22.23
CA ILE A 8 -10.56 -22.10 -21.70
C ILE A 8 -10.47 -21.68 -20.24
N TYR A 9 -10.96 -22.55 -19.36
CA TYR A 9 -10.86 -22.39 -17.92
C TYR A 9 -9.39 -22.59 -17.51
N TYR A 10 -8.69 -21.49 -17.21
CA TYR A 10 -7.37 -21.51 -16.60
C TYR A 10 -7.54 -21.39 -15.07
N PRO A 11 -7.62 -22.50 -14.33
CA PRO A 11 -7.91 -22.49 -12.88
C PRO A 11 -6.88 -21.66 -12.10
N ASN A 12 -5.61 -21.69 -12.53
CA ASN A 12 -4.53 -20.94 -11.91
C ASN A 12 -4.63 -19.43 -12.17
N LEU A 13 -5.18 -19.02 -13.32
CA LEU A 13 -5.34 -17.62 -13.68
C LEU A 13 -6.53 -16.99 -12.94
N ILE A 14 -7.61 -17.76 -12.77
CA ILE A 14 -8.77 -17.38 -11.96
C ILE A 14 -8.38 -17.31 -10.47
N ALA A 15 -7.60 -18.27 -9.99
CA ALA A 15 -7.08 -18.25 -8.62
C ALA A 15 -6.20 -17.01 -8.37
N CYS A 16 -5.30 -16.68 -9.30
CA CYS A 16 -4.46 -15.49 -9.21
C CYS A 16 -5.30 -14.19 -9.23
N TRP A 17 -6.35 -14.15 -10.04
CA TRP A 17 -7.26 -12.99 -10.11
C TRP A 17 -8.11 -12.84 -8.84
N LEU A 18 -8.61 -13.94 -8.27
CA LEU A 18 -9.35 -13.95 -7.00
C LEU A 18 -8.47 -13.54 -5.82
N ILE A 19 -7.22 -14.00 -5.77
CA ILE A 19 -6.27 -13.58 -4.73
C ILE A 19 -5.98 -12.09 -4.83
N THR A 20 -5.83 -11.57 -6.05
CA THR A 20 -5.57 -10.13 -6.28
C THR A 20 -6.78 -9.28 -5.90
N ALA A 21 -8.01 -9.72 -6.22
CA ALA A 21 -9.24 -9.04 -5.86
C ALA A 21 -9.50 -9.06 -4.34
N MET A 22 -9.21 -10.18 -3.67
CA MET A 22 -9.36 -10.30 -2.22
C MET A 22 -8.34 -9.43 -1.47
N LEU A 23 -7.11 -9.31 -1.99
CA LEU A 23 -6.09 -8.43 -1.42
C LEU A 23 -6.49 -6.95 -1.54
N PHE A 24 -7.12 -6.57 -2.67
CA PHE A 24 -7.60 -5.21 -2.89
C PHE A 24 -8.81 -4.86 -2.00
N LEU A 25 -9.67 -5.85 -1.70
CA LEU A 25 -10.82 -5.68 -0.80
C LEU A 25 -10.39 -5.43 0.66
N PHE A 26 -9.27 -6.00 1.09
CA PHE A 26 -8.76 -5.83 2.47
C PHE A 26 -8.19 -4.41 2.73
N CYS A 27 -7.83 -3.67 1.67
CA CYS A 27 -7.30 -2.31 1.79
C CYS A 27 -8.36 -1.20 1.93
N VAL A 28 -9.67 -1.52 1.87
CA VAL A 28 -10.75 -0.52 1.84
C VAL A 28 -11.60 -0.51 3.11
N ILE A 29 -11.22 -1.21 4.19
CA ILE A 29 -12.00 -1.18 5.44
C ILE A 29 -11.74 0.15 6.16
N PRO A 30 -12.72 1.07 6.26
CA PRO A 30 -12.56 2.26 7.09
C PRO A 30 -12.88 1.86 8.54
N THR A 31 -11.90 1.90 9.43
CA THR A 31 -12.15 1.80 10.87
C THR A 31 -12.72 3.13 11.35
N VAL A 32 -14.02 3.33 11.16
CA VAL A 32 -14.78 4.42 11.78
C VAL A 32 -15.32 3.89 13.11
N HIS A 33 -14.76 4.37 14.21
CA HIS A 33 -15.30 4.19 15.54
C HIS A 33 -15.83 5.55 16.00
N ALA A 34 -17.15 5.69 16.08
CA ALA A 34 -17.81 6.86 16.68
C ALA A 34 -18.37 6.41 18.04
N ASP A 35 -17.99 7.12 19.09
CA ASP A 35 -18.51 6.91 20.45
C ASP A 35 -19.19 8.22 20.87
N ASP A 36 -20.53 8.17 20.99
CA ASP A 36 -21.39 9.30 21.29
C ASP A 36 -21.72 9.31 22.79
N ASN A 37 -21.16 10.24 23.57
CA ASN A 37 -21.87 10.77 24.73
C ASN A 37 -21.31 12.11 25.23
N VAL A 38 -22.20 13.08 25.40
CA VAL A 38 -21.95 14.43 25.92
C VAL A 38 -22.55 14.53 27.33
N GLN A 39 -21.75 14.79 28.36
CA GLN A 39 -22.28 15.24 29.66
C GLN A 39 -21.29 16.11 30.47
N GLN A 40 -21.35 17.42 30.20
CA GLN A 40 -21.35 18.56 31.14
C GLN A 40 -20.73 18.38 32.56
N GLY A 41 -19.46 18.00 32.61
CA GLY A 41 -18.52 18.18 33.74
C GLY A 41 -17.15 18.67 33.24
N ASP A 42 -17.19 19.38 32.11
CA ASP A 42 -16.36 19.07 30.95
C ASP A 42 -15.10 19.94 30.85
N SER A 43 -15.16 21.25 31.10
CA SER A 43 -14.06 22.16 30.75
C SER A 43 -12.75 21.95 31.52
N THR A 44 -12.79 21.53 32.79
CA THR A 44 -11.58 21.27 33.60
C THR A 44 -11.00 19.89 33.31
N ARG A 45 -11.85 18.87 33.09
CA ARG A 45 -11.41 17.53 32.62
C ARG A 45 -10.93 17.55 31.18
N VAL A 46 -11.48 18.43 30.35
CA VAL A 46 -11.04 18.65 28.97
C VAL A 46 -9.67 19.33 28.97
N MET A 47 -9.41 20.30 29.86
CA MET A 47 -8.07 20.89 30.01
C MET A 47 -7.05 19.86 30.49
N GLU A 48 -7.40 19.06 31.50
CA GLU A 48 -6.53 17.98 32.00
C GLU A 48 -6.33 16.86 30.96
N ALA A 49 -7.38 16.50 30.21
CA ALA A 49 -7.30 15.55 29.11
C ALA A 49 -6.47 16.09 27.95
N PHE A 50 -6.54 17.39 27.63
CA PHE A 50 -5.67 18.01 26.64
C PHE A 50 -4.21 18.09 27.10
N GLU A 51 -3.95 18.30 28.39
CA GLU A 51 -2.59 18.28 28.96
C GLU A 51 -2.02 16.86 29.03
N GLN A 52 -2.83 15.87 29.41
CA GLN A 52 -2.50 14.44 29.35
C GLN A 52 -2.33 13.95 27.91
N GLN A 53 -3.13 14.42 26.97
CA GLN A 53 -3.01 14.12 25.56
C GLN A 53 -1.78 14.82 24.95
N ALA A 54 -1.48 16.07 25.34
CA ALA A 54 -0.26 16.77 24.91
C ALA A 54 1.02 16.11 25.47
N SER A 55 0.97 15.60 26.70
CA SER A 55 2.06 14.85 27.32
C SER A 55 2.17 13.42 26.78
N GLN A 56 1.06 12.74 26.46
CA GLN A 56 1.07 11.48 25.68
C GLN A 56 1.58 11.68 24.26
N ILE A 57 1.20 12.75 23.56
CA ILE A 57 1.75 13.10 22.23
C ILE A 57 3.27 13.32 22.31
N LYS A 58 3.77 13.84 23.43
CA LYS A 58 5.21 14.00 23.70
C LYS A 58 5.91 12.67 24.01
N ILE A 59 5.21 11.72 24.66
CA ILE A 59 5.71 10.37 25.04
C ILE A 59 5.53 9.33 23.91
N ASP A 60 4.63 9.54 22.95
CA ASP A 60 4.37 8.62 21.84
C ASP A 60 5.31 8.82 20.63
N ARG A 61 6.19 9.84 20.70
CA ARG A 61 7.25 10.10 19.71
C ARG A 61 8.13 8.85 19.40
N PRO A 62 8.60 8.03 20.36
CA PRO A 62 9.30 6.77 20.06
C PRO A 62 8.44 5.74 19.28
N SER A 63 7.12 5.68 19.49
CA SER A 63 6.25 4.76 18.73
C SER A 63 6.04 5.22 17.29
N THR A 64 6.11 6.54 17.03
CA THR A 64 6.03 7.07 15.65
C THR A 64 7.23 6.69 14.79
N ILE A 65 8.43 6.54 15.37
CA ILE A 65 9.64 6.18 14.61
C ILE A 65 9.56 4.73 14.11
N GLN A 66 9.04 3.82 14.94
CA GLN A 66 8.80 2.44 14.53
C GLN A 66 7.70 2.36 13.46
N LYS A 67 6.61 3.11 13.62
CA LYS A 67 5.54 3.21 12.61
C LYS A 67 6.06 3.75 11.28
N LYS A 68 6.87 4.81 11.28
CA LYS A 68 7.50 5.38 10.08
C LYS A 68 8.41 4.38 9.35
N HIS A 69 9.28 3.67 10.08
CA HIS A 69 10.13 2.63 9.49
C HIS A 69 9.31 1.47 8.91
N LEU A 70 8.27 1.03 9.63
CA LEU A 70 7.40 -0.04 9.18
C LEU A 70 6.67 0.37 7.90
N THR A 71 6.11 1.58 7.83
CA THR A 71 5.45 2.08 6.62
C THR A 71 6.42 2.23 5.45
N MET A 72 7.64 2.72 5.66
CA MET A 72 8.66 2.75 4.59
C MET A 72 9.02 1.35 4.11
N PHE A 73 9.22 0.39 5.03
CA PHE A 73 9.45 -1.01 4.66
C PHE A 73 8.27 -1.59 3.87
N LEU A 74 7.04 -1.32 4.31
CA LEU A 74 5.82 -1.80 3.68
C LEU A 74 5.61 -1.20 2.27
N LEU A 75 6.09 0.01 2.00
CA LEU A 75 6.11 0.60 0.66
C LEU A 75 7.27 0.07 -0.19
N GLY A 76 8.40 -0.28 0.42
CA GLY A 76 9.58 -0.79 -0.27
C GLY A 76 9.43 -2.24 -0.75
N VAL A 77 8.76 -3.11 0.01
CA VAL A 77 8.51 -4.51 -0.36
C VAL A 77 7.76 -4.65 -1.70
N PRO A 78 6.59 -4.02 -1.92
CA PRO A 78 5.89 -4.11 -3.21
C PRO A 78 6.72 -3.50 -4.34
N LEU A 79 7.52 -2.45 -4.08
CA LEU A 79 8.44 -1.89 -5.07
C LEU A 79 9.48 -2.92 -5.51
N LEU A 80 10.10 -3.63 -4.57
CA LEU A 80 11.07 -4.68 -4.88
C LEU A 80 10.42 -5.81 -5.69
N VAL A 81 9.21 -6.23 -5.31
CA VAL A 81 8.47 -7.28 -6.02
C VAL A 81 8.14 -6.83 -7.45
N LEU A 82 7.61 -5.61 -7.64
CA LEU A 82 7.32 -5.06 -8.96
C LEU A 82 8.58 -4.93 -9.83
N LEU A 83 9.70 -4.51 -9.23
CA LEU A 83 10.99 -4.41 -9.92
C LEU A 83 11.45 -5.79 -10.43
N LEU A 84 11.38 -6.82 -9.60
CA LEU A 84 11.75 -8.19 -9.99
C LEU A 84 10.85 -8.73 -11.10
N ILE A 85 9.53 -8.50 -11.01
CA ILE A 85 8.58 -8.89 -12.06
C ILE A 85 8.90 -8.15 -13.36
N THR A 86 9.09 -6.83 -13.30
CA THR A 86 9.38 -6.01 -14.48
C THR A 86 10.68 -6.43 -15.16
N GLY A 87 11.72 -6.72 -14.37
CA GLY A 87 13.00 -7.25 -14.86
C GLY A 87 12.85 -8.62 -15.49
N ALA A 88 12.14 -9.55 -14.84
CA ALA A 88 11.88 -10.88 -15.39
C ALA A 88 11.08 -10.81 -16.72
N LEU A 89 10.11 -9.90 -16.82
CA LEU A 89 9.37 -9.64 -18.06
C LEU A 89 10.27 -9.02 -19.14
N GLY A 90 11.16 -8.11 -18.76
CA GLY A 90 12.15 -7.53 -19.68
C GLY A 90 13.08 -8.60 -20.26
N ILE A 91 13.58 -9.50 -19.42
CA ILE A 91 14.40 -10.65 -19.84
C ILE A 91 13.59 -11.59 -20.75
N ALA A 92 12.34 -11.89 -20.40
CA ALA A 92 11.46 -12.72 -21.21
C ALA A 92 11.20 -12.12 -22.61
N MET A 93 11.16 -10.80 -22.72
CA MET A 93 11.00 -10.13 -24.00
C MET A 93 12.30 -10.05 -24.79
N GLY A 94 13.40 -9.64 -24.13
CA GLY A 94 14.68 -9.40 -24.79
C GLY A 94 15.42 -10.68 -25.21
N ILE A 95 15.31 -11.75 -24.41
CA ILE A 95 16.00 -13.02 -24.70
C ILE A 95 15.07 -14.03 -25.38
N TYR A 96 13.84 -14.19 -24.87
CA TYR A 96 12.93 -15.23 -25.35
C TYR A 96 11.95 -14.75 -26.43
N GLY A 97 11.98 -13.47 -26.80
CA GLY A 97 11.12 -12.91 -27.85
C GLY A 97 9.61 -12.99 -27.54
N LYS A 98 9.23 -13.20 -26.27
CA LYS A 98 7.83 -13.34 -25.88
C LYS A 98 7.12 -11.98 -25.90
N GLN A 99 5.91 -11.92 -26.45
CA GLN A 99 5.10 -10.70 -26.53
C GLN A 99 4.46 -10.31 -25.18
N VAL A 100 5.29 -10.01 -24.17
CA VAL A 100 4.87 -9.47 -22.87
C VAL A 100 5.05 -7.96 -22.78
N PHE A 101 5.15 -7.28 -23.93
CA PHE A 101 5.45 -5.84 -24.04
C PHE A 101 4.52 -4.95 -23.22
N VAL A 102 3.20 -5.12 -23.42
CA VAL A 102 2.21 -4.29 -22.72
C VAL A 102 2.30 -4.51 -21.20
N LEU A 103 2.43 -5.76 -20.75
CA LEU A 103 2.52 -6.07 -19.32
C LEU A 103 3.81 -5.52 -18.70
N HIS A 104 4.93 -5.57 -19.43
CA HIS A 104 6.21 -4.99 -19.02
C HIS A 104 6.14 -3.47 -18.93
N MET A 105 5.52 -2.79 -19.91
CA MET A 105 5.36 -1.33 -19.89
C MET A 105 4.51 -0.86 -18.71
N ILE A 106 3.40 -1.55 -18.43
CA ILE A 106 2.54 -1.23 -17.28
C ILE A 106 3.29 -1.45 -15.96
N SER A 107 3.98 -2.59 -15.81
CA SER A 107 4.72 -2.88 -14.57
C SER A 107 5.90 -1.92 -14.39
N ALA A 108 6.58 -1.52 -15.45
CA ALA A 108 7.64 -0.52 -15.42
C ALA A 108 7.11 0.84 -14.97
N GLY A 109 5.99 1.31 -15.52
CA GLY A 109 5.36 2.57 -15.12
C GLY A 109 4.94 2.58 -13.65
N LEU A 110 4.32 1.49 -13.17
CA LEU A 110 3.96 1.34 -11.76
C LEU A 110 5.18 1.30 -10.84
N THR A 111 6.25 0.60 -11.25
CA THR A 111 7.51 0.52 -10.49
C THR A 111 8.13 1.91 -10.31
N VAL A 112 8.22 2.69 -11.39
CA VAL A 112 8.80 4.04 -11.35
C VAL A 112 7.96 4.98 -10.49
N THR A 113 6.64 4.95 -10.63
CA THR A 113 5.73 5.80 -9.84
C THR A 113 5.83 5.49 -8.35
N LEU A 114 5.81 4.20 -7.99
CA LEU A 114 5.94 3.76 -6.61
C LEU A 114 7.34 4.09 -6.04
N ALA A 115 8.40 3.98 -6.85
CA ALA A 115 9.75 4.38 -6.46
C ALA A 115 9.84 5.86 -6.14
N PHE A 116 9.17 6.71 -6.93
CA PHE A 116 9.15 8.14 -6.69
C PHE A 116 8.44 8.48 -5.38
N VAL A 117 7.26 7.90 -5.15
CA VAL A 117 6.52 8.08 -3.89
C VAL A 117 7.33 7.58 -2.69
N HIS A 118 7.91 6.38 -2.78
CA HIS A 118 8.73 5.79 -1.71
C HIS A 118 9.95 6.67 -1.39
N ALA A 119 10.63 7.20 -2.42
CA ALA A 119 11.75 8.11 -2.23
C ALA A 119 11.32 9.42 -1.56
N ILE A 120 10.25 10.06 -2.04
CA ILE A 120 9.72 11.30 -1.45
C ILE A 120 9.34 11.11 0.00
N VAL A 121 8.56 10.06 0.32
CA VAL A 121 8.13 9.77 1.69
C VAL A 121 9.34 9.52 2.59
N GLY A 122 10.36 8.81 2.07
CA GLY A 122 11.61 8.61 2.79
C GLY A 122 12.33 9.91 3.12
N VAL A 123 12.47 10.81 2.14
CA VAL A 123 13.10 12.12 2.35
C VAL A 123 12.31 12.96 3.34
N ILE A 124 10.99 13.08 3.18
CA ILE A 124 10.14 13.91 4.04
C ILE A 124 10.14 13.41 5.49
N TRP A 125 10.12 12.09 5.71
CA TRP A 125 10.03 11.54 7.06
C TRP A 125 11.38 11.43 7.79
N PHE A 126 12.47 11.17 7.07
CA PHE A 126 13.80 10.98 7.68
C PHE A 126 14.69 12.21 7.58
N TYR A 127 14.40 13.15 6.68
CA TYR A 127 15.10 14.43 6.57
C TYR A 127 14.12 15.62 6.52
N PRO A 128 13.29 15.80 7.57
CA PRO A 128 12.52 17.03 7.71
C PRO A 128 13.48 18.16 8.10
N PHE A 129 13.72 19.05 7.16
CA PHE A 129 14.47 20.30 7.35
C PHE A 129 13.68 21.30 8.20
#